data_AF-A0A3S1D157-F1
#
_entry.id   AF-A0A3S1D157-F1
#
_cell.length_a   1.000
_cell.length_b   1.000
_cell.length_c   1.000
_cell.angle_alpha   90.00
_cell.angle_beta   90.00
_cell.angle_gamma   90.00
#
_symmetry.space_group_name_H-M   'P 1'
#
loop_
_entity.id
_entity.type
_entity.pdbx_description
1 polymer ?
#
loop_
_entity_poly.entity_id
_entity_poly.type
_entity_poly.pdbx_seq_one_letter_code
_entity_poly.pdbx_strand_id
1 'polypeptide(L)'
;MSVLVAYGVGKLIMHGLNKANTVDSTVTAERLQQNNLIFRDQIGLGKDFKFDQHPFDAFLAARKKNIDEPATTFATAIKDEKLKAALDKPDIKKMVQDALSNQHPHVGIVAADKPLEGMLDTAQKNFTSNTRHFAELSKQIPPLKVEAVIQTMSDIVSEGVRDIELQQKLETENLKALFKPIPHPTDPTQPPTDSPLVTKLKAEGVTDLAAAEKAMLEDLSTAHKAQMKTFQDETSAAKVKLHQAARNDFAEVNFIASLSADNKKMREVIRLAAAANRDKEIKPIQEEIQAKEEEARKLGLPAPNSPEDQRKKELIQEILDAKAKIKQIEDKFGNLSVGLLNAKDADPNVGHVNLADLPEILSKTGKTIKQKKPGEFTLEIGAMLNPFGSPVGYFLGNKVQHDMNLLAEAVRASGKSSIQMNVNYSNEAMAMKRAEQAYHACINAGYPPEKIKINVTVKGEKKDFDPEKVFGKEKIAEFKAKAEKITAERDDKFKLTTTGQETKPVKDALEQLKSKYEAEQAEQQRIAEEKAKAAELAAENDEEEEHHADLGAHT
;
A
#
# COMPACT_ATOMS: atom_id res chain seq x y z
N MET A 1 40.94 -14.08 58.84
CA MET A 1 40.24 -12.86 59.27
C MET A 1 40.64 -11.77 58.28
N SER A 2 40.11 -11.70 57.07
CA SER A 2 38.72 -11.47 56.63
C SER A 2 38.15 -10.15 57.12
N VAL A 3 37.64 -9.38 56.15
CA VAL A 3 36.84 -8.14 56.21
C VAL A 3 37.62 -6.84 55.91
N LEU A 4 36.97 -6.02 55.07
CA LEU A 4 37.31 -4.69 54.52
C LEU A 4 38.11 -4.66 53.22
N VAL A 5 37.41 -4.69 52.07
CA VAL A 5 37.28 -3.56 51.10
C VAL A 5 36.20 -3.97 50.07
N ALA A 6 34.94 -3.61 50.28
CA ALA A 6 33.87 -3.81 49.30
C ALA A 6 32.68 -2.86 49.51
N TYR A 7 32.92 -1.54 49.60
CA TYR A 7 31.83 -0.54 49.71
C TYR A 7 32.05 0.75 48.90
N GLY A 8 32.91 0.72 47.87
CA GLY A 8 33.26 1.92 47.08
C GLY A 8 32.68 2.02 45.67
N VAL A 9 32.27 0.91 45.04
CA VAL A 9 32.00 0.90 43.57
C VAL A 9 30.50 0.89 43.23
N GLY A 10 29.63 0.52 44.17
CA GLY A 10 28.18 0.41 43.91
C GLY A 10 27.42 1.74 43.84
N LYS A 11 27.96 2.84 44.37
CA LYS A 11 27.21 4.11 44.48
C LYS A 11 27.43 5.07 43.31
N LEU A 12 28.47 4.88 42.50
CA LEU A 12 28.77 5.73 41.34
C LEU A 12 28.04 5.29 40.05
N ILE A 13 27.59 4.02 39.97
CA ILE A 13 26.88 3.50 38.79
C ILE A 13 25.36 3.78 38.88
N MET A 14 24.80 3.91 40.09
CA MET A 14 23.36 4.14 40.29
C MET A 14 22.93 5.61 40.14
N HIS A 15 23.84 6.59 40.20
CA HIS A 15 23.51 8.00 39.98
C HIS A 15 23.56 8.44 38.50
N GLY A 16 24.13 7.62 37.60
CA GLY A 16 24.16 7.87 36.16
C GLY A 16 22.93 7.37 35.39
N LEU A 17 22.12 6.48 35.99
CA LEU A 17 20.97 5.84 35.32
C LEU A 17 19.62 6.51 35.59
N ASN A 18 19.50 7.36 36.61
CA ASN A 18 18.22 8.01 36.96
C ASN A 18 17.98 9.39 36.32
N LYS A 19 18.91 9.89 35.49
CA LYS A 19 18.74 11.18 34.77
C LYS A 19 18.46 11.04 33.26
N ALA A 20 18.27 9.83 32.75
CA ALA A 20 18.08 9.58 31.31
C ALA A 20 16.65 9.21 30.88
N ASN A 21 15.67 9.13 31.80
CA ASN A 21 14.34 8.57 31.49
C ASN A 21 13.20 9.60 31.53
N THR A 22 13.42 10.75 30.91
CA THR A 22 12.34 11.41 30.17
C THR A 22 12.74 11.32 28.70
N VAL A 23 12.65 10.10 28.15
CA VAL A 23 12.64 9.94 26.70
C VAL A 23 11.34 10.59 26.26
N ASP A 24 11.45 11.79 25.71
CA ASP A 24 10.33 12.52 25.15
C ASP A 24 9.59 11.60 24.18
N SER A 25 8.32 11.31 24.46
CA SER A 25 7.50 10.37 23.69
C SER A 25 7.35 10.83 22.23
N THR A 26 7.55 12.12 21.96
CA THR A 26 7.58 12.68 20.61
C THR A 26 8.81 12.20 19.81
N VAL A 27 9.99 12.12 20.45
CA VAL A 27 11.23 11.63 19.84
C VAL A 27 11.12 10.15 19.47
N THR A 28 10.35 9.36 20.21
CA THR A 28 10.07 7.95 19.84
C THR A 28 9.09 7.83 18.68
N ALA A 29 8.05 8.67 18.62
CA ALA A 29 7.08 8.63 17.52
C ALA A 29 7.70 9.05 16.18
N GLU A 30 8.47 10.14 16.16
CA GLU A 30 9.17 10.61 14.96
C GLU A 30 10.18 9.57 14.45
N ARG A 31 10.94 8.95 15.37
CA ARG A 31 11.91 7.92 15.01
C ARG A 31 11.24 6.65 14.49
N LEU A 32 10.12 6.25 15.06
CA LEU A 32 9.32 5.14 14.54
C LEU A 32 8.79 5.45 13.14
N GLN A 33 8.24 6.65 12.93
CA GLN A 33 7.79 7.11 11.63
C GLN A 33 8.93 7.14 10.59
N GLN A 34 10.13 7.59 11.00
CA GLN A 34 11.31 7.58 10.15
C GLN A 34 11.76 6.15 9.80
N ASN A 35 11.73 5.23 10.77
CA ASN A 35 12.04 3.82 10.53
C ASN A 35 11.03 3.18 9.57
N ASN A 36 9.74 3.47 9.73
CA ASN A 36 8.69 2.99 8.82
C ASN A 36 8.90 3.54 7.40
N LEU A 37 9.25 4.82 7.26
CA LEU A 37 9.60 5.41 5.97
C LEU A 37 10.82 4.74 5.34
N ILE A 38 11.87 4.48 6.12
CA ILE A 38 13.07 3.76 5.65
C ILE A 38 12.70 2.37 5.16
N PHE A 39 11.91 1.61 5.93
CA PHE A 39 11.46 0.28 5.55
C PHE A 39 10.61 0.30 4.28
N ARG A 40 9.64 1.22 4.19
CA ARG A 40 8.83 1.41 2.97
C ARG A 40 9.68 1.74 1.77
N ASP A 41 10.66 2.62 1.91
CA ASP A 41 11.62 2.95 0.86
C ASP A 41 12.47 1.73 0.47
N GLN A 42 12.82 0.86 1.44
CA GLN A 42 13.57 -0.38 1.19
C GLN A 42 12.75 -1.38 0.38
N ILE A 43 11.49 -1.64 0.76
CA ILE A 43 10.63 -2.56 0.00
C ILE A 43 10.10 -1.94 -1.30
N GLY A 44 10.30 -0.64 -1.55
CA GLY A 44 9.91 0.03 -2.80
C GLY A 44 8.52 0.66 -2.78
N LEU A 45 7.92 0.84 -1.60
CA LEU A 45 6.69 1.61 -1.36
C LEU A 45 6.98 3.03 -0.89
N GLY A 46 8.05 3.63 -1.41
CA GLY A 46 8.52 4.93 -0.94
C GLY A 46 7.49 6.04 -1.06
N LYS A 47 7.91 7.28 -0.78
CA LYS A 47 6.99 8.44 -0.68
C LYS A 47 6.08 8.66 -1.91
N ASP A 48 6.49 8.16 -3.07
CA ASP A 48 5.78 8.28 -4.36
C ASP A 48 4.76 7.16 -4.62
N PHE A 49 4.60 6.19 -3.71
CA PHE A 49 3.54 5.21 -3.82
C PHE A 49 2.18 5.89 -3.59
N LYS A 50 1.34 5.88 -4.63
CA LYS A 50 -0.01 6.46 -4.61
C LYS A 50 -1.03 5.42 -5.05
N PHE A 51 -2.10 5.33 -4.28
CA PHE A 51 -3.36 4.71 -4.66
C PHE A 51 -4.44 5.62 -4.07
N ASP A 52 -4.96 6.48 -4.94
CA ASP A 52 -5.93 7.53 -4.58
C ASP A 52 -7.18 7.38 -5.47
N GLN A 53 -8.02 8.40 -5.47
CA GLN A 53 -9.27 8.43 -6.25
C GLN A 53 -9.08 8.53 -7.76
N HIS A 54 -7.86 8.80 -8.27
CA HIS A 54 -7.59 9.03 -9.68
C HIS A 54 -8.15 7.94 -10.62
N PRO A 55 -8.06 6.63 -10.32
CA PRO A 55 -8.64 5.60 -11.19
C PRO A 55 -10.15 5.78 -11.41
N PHE A 56 -10.88 6.16 -10.35
CA PHE A 56 -12.33 6.39 -10.43
C PHE A 56 -12.65 7.71 -11.13
N ASP A 57 -11.87 8.77 -10.88
CA ASP A 57 -12.01 10.04 -11.59
C ASP A 57 -11.73 9.88 -13.10
N ALA A 58 -10.75 9.05 -13.49
CA ALA A 58 -10.46 8.70 -14.88
C ALA A 58 -11.61 7.91 -15.53
N PHE A 59 -12.23 6.99 -14.79
CA PHE A 59 -13.47 6.33 -15.21
C PHE A 59 -14.59 7.35 -15.46
N LEU A 60 -14.83 8.27 -14.52
CA LEU A 60 -15.87 9.29 -14.64
C LEU A 60 -15.62 10.24 -15.81
N ALA A 61 -14.37 10.64 -16.05
CA ALA A 61 -14.00 11.46 -17.21
C ALA A 61 -14.26 10.71 -18.53
N ALA A 62 -13.88 9.43 -18.59
CA ALA A 62 -14.16 8.58 -19.76
C ALA A 62 -15.67 8.40 -19.97
N ARG A 63 -16.45 8.20 -18.89
CA ARG A 63 -17.91 8.11 -18.94
C ARG A 63 -18.54 9.41 -19.42
N LYS A 64 -18.16 10.54 -18.82
CA LYS A 64 -18.66 11.88 -19.17
C LYS A 64 -18.45 12.18 -20.65
N LYS A 65 -17.26 11.89 -21.18
CA LYS A 65 -16.99 12.03 -22.62
C LYS A 65 -17.98 11.24 -23.48
N ASN A 66 -18.26 9.98 -23.11
CA ASN A 66 -19.19 9.12 -23.84
C ASN A 66 -20.65 9.61 -23.76
N ILE A 67 -21.04 10.22 -22.63
CA ILE A 67 -22.40 10.73 -22.37
C ILE A 67 -22.61 12.14 -22.94
N ASP A 68 -21.62 13.02 -22.92
CA ASP A 68 -21.75 14.39 -23.44
C ASP A 68 -21.63 14.42 -24.98
N GLU A 69 -20.91 13.44 -25.56
CA GLU A 69 -20.65 13.34 -26.99
C GLU A 69 -21.14 12.01 -27.63
N PRO A 70 -22.38 11.53 -27.34
CA PRO A 70 -22.87 10.22 -27.75
C PRO A 70 -22.90 10.06 -29.28
N ALA A 71 -23.16 11.14 -30.00
CA ALA A 71 -23.03 11.21 -31.45
C ALA A 71 -21.67 10.70 -31.95
N THR A 72 -20.56 11.04 -31.26
CA THR A 72 -19.22 10.58 -31.64
C THR A 72 -18.90 9.16 -31.16
N THR A 73 -19.51 8.74 -30.06
CA THR A 73 -19.37 7.41 -29.48
C THR A 73 -20.13 6.38 -30.34
N PHE A 74 -21.46 6.56 -30.45
CA PHE A 74 -22.38 5.67 -31.19
C PHE A 74 -22.11 5.61 -32.69
N ALA A 75 -21.58 6.68 -33.29
CA ALA A 75 -21.32 6.74 -34.73
C ALA A 75 -20.21 5.83 -35.25
N THR A 76 -19.34 5.30 -34.38
CA THR A 76 -18.18 4.51 -34.85
C THR A 76 -18.55 3.05 -35.13
N ALA A 77 -19.51 2.48 -34.40
CA ALA A 77 -19.98 1.11 -34.62
C ALA A 77 -21.21 1.02 -35.55
N ILE A 78 -21.98 2.11 -35.67
CA ILE A 78 -23.20 2.14 -36.49
C ILE A 78 -22.84 2.26 -37.98
N LYS A 79 -23.14 1.20 -38.74
CA LYS A 79 -22.97 1.15 -40.21
C LYS A 79 -24.13 1.77 -40.99
N ASP A 80 -25.27 2.00 -40.33
CA ASP A 80 -26.44 2.61 -40.96
C ASP A 80 -26.31 4.15 -40.93
N GLU A 81 -26.04 4.75 -42.08
CA GLU A 81 -25.88 6.20 -42.23
C GLU A 81 -27.15 6.98 -41.86
N LYS A 82 -28.35 6.41 -42.02
CA LYS A 82 -29.59 7.08 -41.60
C LYS A 82 -29.72 7.09 -40.09
N LEU A 83 -29.44 5.95 -39.45
CA LEU A 83 -29.44 5.89 -37.98
C LEU A 83 -28.41 6.85 -37.40
N LYS A 84 -27.21 6.88 -37.98
CA LYS A 84 -26.15 7.82 -37.58
C LYS A 84 -26.61 9.28 -37.70
N ALA A 85 -27.16 9.67 -38.85
CA ALA A 85 -27.69 11.02 -39.06
C ALA A 85 -28.86 11.36 -38.13
N ALA A 86 -29.70 10.37 -37.76
CA ALA A 86 -30.78 10.55 -36.81
C ALA A 86 -30.25 10.76 -35.37
N LEU A 87 -29.24 10.00 -34.96
CA LEU A 87 -28.63 10.13 -33.63
C LEU A 87 -27.87 11.45 -33.44
N ASP A 88 -27.44 12.09 -34.52
CA ASP A 88 -26.82 13.42 -34.50
C ASP A 88 -27.85 14.56 -34.27
N LYS A 89 -29.15 14.28 -34.34
CA LYS A 89 -30.20 15.28 -34.08
C LYS A 89 -30.22 15.66 -32.60
N PRO A 90 -30.24 16.96 -32.24
CA PRO A 90 -30.11 17.40 -30.84
C PRO A 90 -31.14 16.81 -29.86
N ASP A 91 -32.37 16.60 -30.31
CA ASP A 91 -33.48 16.07 -29.52
C ASP A 91 -33.37 14.55 -29.30
N ILE A 92 -33.01 13.78 -30.33
CA ILE A 92 -32.72 12.34 -30.22
C ILE A 92 -31.48 12.14 -29.35
N LYS A 93 -30.42 12.92 -29.61
CA LYS A 93 -29.19 12.94 -28.82
C LYS A 93 -29.51 13.15 -27.34
N LYS A 94 -30.28 14.20 -27.02
CA LYS A 94 -30.68 14.51 -25.64
C LYS A 94 -31.45 13.36 -24.99
N MET A 95 -32.40 12.71 -25.68
CA MET A 95 -33.12 11.56 -25.13
C MET A 95 -32.19 10.40 -24.73
N VAL A 96 -31.17 10.13 -25.55
CA VAL A 96 -30.16 9.12 -25.25
C VAL A 96 -29.27 9.58 -24.09
N GLN A 97 -28.83 10.83 -24.07
CA GLN A 97 -28.05 11.41 -22.98
C GLN A 97 -28.77 11.34 -21.65
N ASP A 98 -30.05 11.70 -21.63
CA ASP A 98 -30.89 11.71 -20.44
C ASP A 98 -31.06 10.30 -19.87
N ALA A 99 -31.25 9.31 -20.73
CA ALA A 99 -31.35 7.90 -20.33
C ALA A 99 -30.05 7.33 -19.78
N LEU A 100 -28.89 7.75 -20.32
CA LEU A 100 -27.58 7.33 -19.83
C LEU A 100 -27.12 8.11 -18.60
N SER A 101 -27.55 9.37 -18.46
CA SER A 101 -27.22 10.24 -17.31
C SER A 101 -28.08 9.94 -16.09
N ASN A 102 -29.11 9.10 -16.24
CA ASN A 102 -30.12 8.81 -15.21
C ASN A 102 -30.87 10.05 -14.71
N GLN A 103 -30.88 11.16 -15.46
CA GLN A 103 -31.56 12.41 -15.06
C GLN A 103 -33.09 12.30 -15.16
N HIS A 104 -33.60 11.28 -15.85
CA HIS A 104 -35.02 10.99 -15.89
C HIS A 104 -35.25 9.50 -15.63
N PRO A 105 -35.76 9.11 -14.43
CA PRO A 105 -36.33 7.79 -14.21
C PRO A 105 -37.62 7.70 -15.02
N HIS A 106 -37.50 7.56 -16.34
CA HIS A 106 -38.66 7.47 -17.22
C HIS A 106 -39.26 6.05 -17.13
N VAL A 107 -40.46 6.03 -16.55
CA VAL A 107 -41.56 5.09 -16.80
C VAL A 107 -41.43 3.71 -16.13
N GLY A 108 -41.82 3.65 -14.85
CA GLY A 108 -42.81 2.68 -14.34
C GLY A 108 -42.54 1.17 -14.39
N ILE A 109 -41.39 0.69 -14.87
CA ILE A 109 -41.19 -0.74 -15.18
C ILE A 109 -40.21 -1.44 -14.23
N VAL A 110 -39.43 -0.71 -13.41
CA VAL A 110 -38.61 -1.33 -12.37
C VAL A 110 -38.90 -0.68 -11.02
N ALA A 111 -39.83 -1.26 -10.28
CA ALA A 111 -39.97 -1.03 -8.85
C ALA A 111 -38.72 -1.60 -8.14
N ALA A 112 -37.65 -0.82 -8.09
CA ALA A 112 -36.52 -1.06 -7.20
C ALA A 112 -36.56 0.02 -6.12
N ASP A 113 -36.71 -0.39 -4.87
CA ASP A 113 -36.91 0.45 -3.66
C ASP A 113 -35.77 1.42 -3.32
N LYS A 114 -34.86 1.75 -4.26
CA LYS A 114 -33.78 2.72 -4.06
C LYS A 114 -33.64 3.63 -5.29
N PRO A 115 -33.77 4.96 -5.13
CA PRO A 115 -33.47 5.92 -6.19
C PRO A 115 -32.05 5.71 -6.70
N LEU A 116 -31.91 5.62 -8.03
CA LEU A 116 -30.62 5.56 -8.72
C LEU A 116 -29.82 6.86 -8.61
N GLU A 117 -30.51 7.96 -8.34
CA GLU A 117 -29.93 9.28 -8.20
C GLU A 117 -28.93 9.26 -7.04
N GLY A 118 -27.66 9.47 -7.38
CA GLY A 118 -26.55 9.42 -6.44
C GLY A 118 -25.84 8.08 -6.30
N MET A 119 -26.23 6.97 -6.99
CA MET A 119 -25.45 5.71 -6.90
C MET A 119 -24.00 5.89 -7.33
N LEU A 120 -23.78 6.60 -8.43
CA LEU A 120 -22.44 6.86 -8.95
C LEU A 120 -21.65 7.82 -8.05
N ASP A 121 -22.32 8.84 -7.51
CA ASP A 121 -21.71 9.78 -6.56
C ASP A 121 -21.37 9.08 -5.23
N THR A 122 -22.23 8.19 -4.76
CA THR A 122 -21.99 7.32 -3.60
C THR A 122 -20.82 6.38 -3.86
N ALA A 123 -20.76 5.75 -5.04
CA ALA A 123 -19.63 4.88 -5.42
C ALA A 123 -18.31 5.68 -5.46
N GLN A 124 -18.30 6.88 -6.06
CA GLN A 124 -17.13 7.74 -6.06
C GLN A 124 -16.72 8.14 -4.64
N LYS A 125 -17.67 8.60 -3.81
CA LYS A 125 -17.42 8.99 -2.42
C LYS A 125 -16.87 7.81 -1.60
N ASN A 126 -17.44 6.62 -1.76
CA ASN A 126 -16.97 5.40 -1.10
C ASN A 126 -15.56 5.04 -1.55
N PHE A 127 -15.29 5.05 -2.86
CA PHE A 127 -13.95 4.77 -3.39
C PHE A 127 -12.92 5.80 -2.92
N THR A 128 -13.25 7.09 -2.93
CA THR A 128 -12.40 8.17 -2.39
C THR A 128 -12.14 7.98 -0.89
N SER A 129 -13.16 7.67 -0.10
CA SER A 129 -13.01 7.44 1.34
C SER A 129 -12.12 6.22 1.61
N ASN A 130 -12.39 5.11 0.92
CA ASN A 130 -11.64 3.88 1.04
C ASN A 130 -10.17 4.03 0.61
N THR A 131 -9.89 4.77 -0.46
CA THR A 131 -8.51 5.04 -0.91
C THR A 131 -7.74 5.96 0.02
N ARG A 132 -8.40 6.96 0.64
CA ARG A 132 -7.79 7.74 1.74
C ARG A 132 -7.45 6.83 2.91
N HIS A 133 -8.35 5.94 3.28
CA HIS A 133 -8.11 5.01 4.38
C HIS A 133 -6.96 4.05 4.07
N PHE A 134 -6.92 3.51 2.86
CA PHE A 134 -5.81 2.73 2.36
C PHE A 134 -4.48 3.50 2.43
N ALA A 135 -4.46 4.79 2.08
CA ALA A 135 -3.27 5.61 2.18
C ALA A 135 -2.74 5.68 3.62
N GLU A 136 -3.61 5.82 4.61
CA GLU A 136 -3.21 5.76 6.03
C GLU A 136 -2.73 4.37 6.46
N LEU A 137 -3.40 3.30 6.03
CA LEU A 137 -2.94 1.92 6.30
C LEU A 137 -1.55 1.66 5.71
N SER A 138 -1.29 2.13 4.49
CA SER A 138 0.02 1.96 3.83
C SER A 138 1.17 2.64 4.58
N LYS A 139 0.88 3.68 5.39
CA LYS A 139 1.87 4.34 6.25
C LYS A 139 2.24 3.52 7.49
N GLN A 140 1.39 2.55 7.85
CA GLN A 140 1.61 1.63 8.95
C GLN A 140 2.37 0.36 8.52
N ILE A 141 3.10 0.41 7.40
CA ILE A 141 4.04 -0.65 7.02
C ILE A 141 5.44 -0.22 7.49
N PRO A 142 6.09 -0.95 8.42
CA PRO A 142 5.54 -1.91 9.37
C PRO A 142 4.73 -1.20 10.48
N PRO A 143 3.85 -1.88 11.24
CA PRO A 143 3.75 -3.33 11.46
C PRO A 143 2.79 -4.13 10.56
N LEU A 144 2.06 -3.49 9.63
CA LEU A 144 1.19 -4.21 8.70
C LEU A 144 2.01 -4.95 7.65
N LYS A 145 1.62 -6.21 7.39
CA LYS A 145 2.18 -6.99 6.28
C LYS A 145 1.73 -6.41 4.95
N VAL A 146 2.61 -6.43 3.95
CA VAL A 146 2.28 -5.93 2.61
C VAL A 146 1.11 -6.71 2.00
N GLU A 147 0.96 -8.00 2.32
CA GLU A 147 -0.17 -8.83 1.86
C GLU A 147 -1.52 -8.33 2.37
N ALA A 148 -1.59 -7.87 3.63
CA ALA A 148 -2.83 -7.30 4.18
C ALA A 148 -3.23 -6.04 3.41
N VAL A 149 -2.25 -5.20 3.08
CA VAL A 149 -2.45 -3.98 2.30
C VAL A 149 -2.85 -4.31 0.85
N ILE A 150 -2.23 -5.31 0.21
CA ILE A 150 -2.65 -5.82 -1.11
C ILE A 150 -4.11 -6.29 -1.09
N GLN A 151 -4.51 -7.00 -0.04
CA GLN A 151 -5.88 -7.49 0.10
C GLN A 151 -6.87 -6.32 0.22
N THR A 152 -6.60 -5.37 1.11
CA THR A 152 -7.43 -4.15 1.24
C THR A 152 -7.58 -3.43 -0.09
N MET A 153 -6.47 -3.22 -0.83
CA MET A 153 -6.55 -2.62 -2.15
C MET A 153 -7.44 -3.45 -3.10
N SER A 154 -7.30 -4.78 -3.08
CA SER A 154 -8.08 -5.67 -3.95
C SER A 154 -9.57 -5.62 -3.61
N ASP A 155 -9.94 -5.50 -2.34
CA ASP A 155 -11.32 -5.35 -1.90
C ASP A 155 -11.90 -4.01 -2.39
N ILE A 156 -11.16 -2.91 -2.23
CA ILE A 156 -11.56 -1.56 -2.70
C ILE A 156 -11.75 -1.55 -4.22
N VAL A 157 -10.82 -2.14 -4.96
CA VAL A 157 -10.91 -2.23 -6.43
C VAL A 157 -12.09 -3.10 -6.85
N SER A 158 -12.33 -4.21 -6.15
CA SER A 158 -13.46 -5.11 -6.47
C SER A 158 -14.81 -4.45 -6.20
N GLU A 159 -14.93 -3.68 -5.11
CA GLU A 159 -16.12 -2.86 -4.84
C GLU A 159 -16.32 -1.81 -5.94
N GLY A 160 -15.26 -1.10 -6.33
CA GLY A 160 -15.32 -0.14 -7.45
C GLY A 160 -15.74 -0.78 -8.77
N VAL A 161 -15.19 -1.95 -9.13
CA VAL A 161 -15.60 -2.71 -10.32
C VAL A 161 -17.09 -3.06 -10.25
N ARG A 162 -17.55 -3.61 -9.12
CA ARG A 162 -18.95 -3.98 -8.95
C ARG A 162 -19.89 -2.78 -9.09
N ASP A 163 -19.54 -1.65 -8.50
CA ASP A 163 -20.36 -0.44 -8.57
C ASP A 163 -20.41 0.13 -10.00
N ILE A 164 -19.28 0.09 -10.73
CA ILE A 164 -19.24 0.42 -12.16
C ILE A 164 -20.11 -0.55 -12.98
N GLU A 165 -20.01 -1.85 -12.76
CA GLU A 165 -20.82 -2.86 -13.47
C GLU A 165 -22.32 -2.69 -13.22
N LEU A 166 -22.71 -2.37 -11.99
CA LEU A 166 -24.10 -2.06 -11.65
C LEU A 166 -24.59 -0.83 -12.41
N GLN A 167 -23.81 0.25 -12.44
CA GLN A 167 -24.12 1.45 -13.21
C GLN A 167 -24.24 1.14 -14.71
N GLN A 168 -23.30 0.39 -15.29
CA GLN A 168 -23.29 0.01 -16.70
C GLN A 168 -24.49 -0.89 -17.08
N LYS A 169 -24.87 -1.80 -16.20
CA LYS A 169 -26.08 -2.62 -16.36
C LYS A 169 -27.33 -1.75 -16.41
N LEU A 170 -27.43 -0.76 -15.52
CA LEU A 170 -28.56 0.17 -15.47
C LEU A 170 -28.64 1.03 -16.74
N GLU A 171 -27.51 1.57 -17.21
CA GLU A 171 -27.44 2.30 -18.47
C GLU A 171 -27.91 1.45 -19.66
N THR A 172 -27.55 0.17 -19.67
CA THR A 172 -28.01 -0.80 -20.68
C THR A 172 -29.52 -1.02 -20.60
N GLU A 173 -30.07 -1.17 -19.40
CA GLU A 173 -31.50 -1.35 -19.17
C GLU A 173 -32.31 -0.10 -19.55
N ASN A 174 -31.81 1.09 -19.22
CA ASN A 174 -32.40 2.37 -19.60
C ASN A 174 -32.40 2.57 -21.11
N LEU A 175 -31.29 2.25 -21.79
CA LEU A 175 -31.22 2.32 -23.24
C LEU A 175 -32.21 1.36 -23.90
N LYS A 176 -32.34 0.12 -23.40
CA LYS A 176 -33.38 -0.83 -23.87
C LYS A 176 -34.79 -0.30 -23.63
N ALA A 177 -35.04 0.34 -22.49
CA ALA A 177 -36.34 0.90 -22.17
C ALA A 177 -36.76 1.99 -23.19
N LEU A 178 -35.81 2.73 -23.75
CA LEU A 178 -36.09 3.68 -24.83
C LEU A 178 -36.61 3.04 -26.12
N PHE A 179 -36.44 1.73 -26.33
CA PHE A 179 -36.97 1.01 -27.50
C PHE A 179 -38.28 0.26 -27.21
N LYS A 180 -38.66 0.14 -25.94
CA LYS A 180 -39.88 -0.58 -25.57
C LYS A 180 -41.13 0.27 -25.78
N PRO A 181 -42.24 -0.34 -26.26
CA PRO A 181 -43.53 0.34 -26.27
C PRO A 181 -43.96 0.75 -24.86
N ILE A 182 -44.58 1.92 -24.75
CA ILE A 182 -45.07 2.47 -23.49
C ILE A 182 -46.55 2.06 -23.32
N PRO A 183 -46.96 1.56 -22.15
CA PRO A 183 -48.36 1.31 -21.86
C PRO A 183 -49.18 2.58 -22.05
N HIS A 184 -50.38 2.47 -22.63
CA HIS A 184 -51.22 3.63 -22.85
C HIS A 184 -51.58 4.28 -21.48
N PRO A 185 -51.34 5.59 -21.29
CA PRO A 185 -51.29 6.21 -19.97
C PRO A 185 -52.62 6.23 -19.23
N THR A 186 -53.74 6.13 -19.95
CA THR A 186 -55.09 6.24 -19.39
C THR A 186 -55.95 5.00 -19.58
N ASP A 187 -55.49 4.00 -20.36
CA ASP A 187 -56.32 2.83 -20.69
C ASP A 187 -55.46 1.61 -21.04
N PRO A 188 -55.29 0.64 -20.13
CA PRO A 188 -54.47 -0.55 -20.37
C PRO A 188 -55.05 -1.48 -21.46
N THR A 189 -56.28 -1.23 -21.95
CA THR A 189 -56.89 -2.00 -23.04
C THR A 189 -56.51 -1.49 -24.43
N GLN A 190 -55.96 -0.27 -24.51
CA GLN A 190 -55.42 0.30 -25.76
C GLN A 190 -54.08 -0.37 -26.10
N PRO A 191 -53.73 -0.51 -27.39
CA PRO A 191 -52.43 -1.01 -27.79
C PRO A 191 -51.32 -0.09 -27.25
N PRO A 192 -50.16 -0.64 -26.86
CA PRO A 192 -49.01 0.16 -26.45
C PRO A 192 -48.61 1.18 -27.53
N THR A 193 -48.22 2.37 -27.11
CA THR A 193 -47.69 3.39 -28.01
C THR A 193 -46.18 3.23 -28.17
N ASP A 194 -45.63 3.64 -29.31
CA ASP A 194 -44.18 3.72 -29.47
C ASP A 194 -43.57 4.64 -28.41
N SER A 195 -42.33 4.35 -28.00
CA SER A 195 -41.59 5.28 -27.17
C SER A 195 -41.31 6.61 -27.92
N PRO A 196 -41.01 7.71 -27.20
CA PRO A 196 -40.60 8.96 -27.82
C PRO A 196 -39.39 8.80 -28.77
N LEU A 197 -38.41 7.98 -28.38
CA LEU A 197 -37.24 7.71 -29.22
C LEU A 197 -37.65 6.97 -30.51
N VAL A 198 -38.43 5.91 -30.40
CA VAL A 198 -38.89 5.11 -31.56
C VAL A 198 -39.69 5.98 -32.53
N THR A 199 -40.58 6.82 -32.01
CA THR A 199 -41.39 7.75 -32.81
C THR A 199 -40.49 8.70 -33.62
N LYS A 200 -39.45 9.27 -32.98
CA LYS A 200 -38.50 10.16 -33.65
C LYS A 200 -37.61 9.44 -34.66
N LEU A 201 -37.10 8.26 -34.33
CA LEU A 201 -36.31 7.44 -35.26
C LEU A 201 -37.10 7.09 -36.52
N LYS A 202 -38.38 6.71 -36.39
CA LYS A 202 -39.27 6.47 -37.53
C LYS A 202 -39.47 7.73 -38.38
N ALA A 203 -39.64 8.90 -37.74
CA ALA A 203 -39.79 10.18 -38.43
C ALA A 203 -38.54 10.56 -39.25
N GLU A 204 -37.34 10.19 -38.77
CA GLU A 204 -36.07 10.35 -39.50
C GLU A 204 -35.83 9.23 -40.55
N GLY A 205 -36.80 8.32 -40.75
CA GLY A 205 -36.74 7.29 -41.78
C GLY A 205 -35.91 6.06 -41.41
N VAL A 206 -35.65 5.83 -40.12
CA VAL A 206 -35.06 4.58 -39.60
C VAL A 206 -36.15 3.50 -39.56
N THR A 207 -36.05 2.52 -40.46
CA THR A 207 -37.06 1.46 -40.61
C THR A 207 -36.75 0.19 -39.83
N ASP A 208 -35.47 -0.12 -39.62
CA ASP A 208 -35.03 -1.31 -38.88
C ASP A 208 -34.66 -0.95 -37.43
N LEU A 209 -35.69 -0.83 -36.59
CA LEU A 209 -35.53 -0.45 -35.18
C LEU A 209 -34.80 -1.49 -34.35
N ALA A 210 -34.90 -2.77 -34.73
CA ALA A 210 -34.20 -3.85 -34.04
C ALA A 210 -32.69 -3.78 -34.32
N ALA A 211 -32.30 -3.51 -35.57
CA ALA A 211 -30.91 -3.24 -35.91
C ALA A 211 -30.40 -1.96 -35.22
N ALA A 212 -31.24 -0.93 -35.10
CA ALA A 212 -30.88 0.30 -34.40
C ALA A 212 -30.64 0.08 -32.90
N GLU A 213 -31.56 -0.59 -32.21
CA GLU A 213 -31.39 -0.97 -30.79
C GLU A 213 -30.11 -1.76 -30.60
N LYS A 214 -29.90 -2.79 -31.42
CA LYS A 214 -28.71 -3.64 -31.35
C LYS A 214 -27.42 -2.83 -31.55
N ALA A 215 -27.37 -1.94 -32.54
CA ALA A 215 -26.17 -1.17 -32.83
C ALA A 215 -25.83 -0.18 -31.70
N MET A 216 -26.83 0.48 -31.11
CA MET A 216 -26.63 1.34 -29.95
C MET A 216 -26.17 0.55 -28.72
N LEU A 217 -26.72 -0.64 -28.48
CA LEU A 217 -26.30 -1.52 -27.39
C LEU A 217 -24.86 -2.04 -27.56
N GLU A 218 -24.46 -2.40 -28.78
CA GLU A 218 -23.10 -2.85 -29.08
C GLU A 218 -22.07 -1.74 -28.85
N ASP A 219 -22.40 -0.50 -29.23
CA ASP A 219 -21.53 0.64 -28.98
C ASP A 219 -21.45 1.01 -27.50
N LEU A 220 -22.58 1.04 -26.78
CA LEU A 220 -22.60 1.26 -25.33
C LEU A 220 -21.73 0.22 -24.62
N SER A 221 -21.85 -1.06 -24.99
CA SER A 221 -21.02 -2.13 -24.46
C SER A 221 -19.52 -1.92 -24.75
N THR A 222 -19.19 -1.38 -25.93
CA THR A 222 -17.81 -1.06 -26.31
C THR A 222 -17.26 0.09 -25.46
N ALA A 223 -18.05 1.15 -25.25
CA ALA A 223 -17.71 2.25 -24.36
C ALA A 223 -17.53 1.77 -22.91
N HIS A 224 -18.44 0.92 -22.40
CA HIS A 224 -18.35 0.32 -21.07
C HIS A 224 -17.05 -0.47 -20.85
N LYS A 225 -16.65 -1.29 -21.84
CA LYS A 225 -15.38 -2.03 -21.79
C LYS A 225 -14.17 -1.09 -21.77
N ALA A 226 -14.20 -0.02 -22.56
CA ALA A 226 -13.11 0.97 -22.58
C ALA A 226 -12.99 1.70 -21.23
N GLN A 227 -14.12 2.13 -20.66
CA GLN A 227 -14.18 2.76 -19.34
C GLN A 227 -13.65 1.83 -18.23
N MET A 228 -14.11 0.57 -18.22
CA MET A 228 -13.66 -0.44 -17.26
C MET A 228 -12.15 -0.70 -17.41
N LYS A 229 -11.65 -0.79 -18.65
CA LYS A 229 -10.22 -0.95 -18.91
C LYS A 229 -9.41 0.20 -18.34
N THR A 230 -9.85 1.45 -18.53
CA THR A 230 -9.18 2.63 -17.93
C THR A 230 -9.08 2.49 -16.41
N PHE A 231 -10.18 2.15 -15.74
CA PHE A 231 -10.17 1.91 -14.28
C PHE A 231 -9.20 0.78 -13.88
N GLN A 232 -9.22 -0.34 -14.60
CA GLN A 232 -8.37 -1.50 -14.33
C GLN A 232 -6.88 -1.20 -14.58
N ASP A 233 -6.53 -0.46 -15.63
CA ASP A 233 -5.15 -0.09 -15.93
C ASP A 233 -4.58 0.81 -14.83
N GLU A 234 -5.34 1.83 -14.42
CA GLU A 234 -4.98 2.79 -13.37
C GLU A 234 -4.79 2.09 -12.00
N THR A 235 -5.66 1.14 -11.66
CA THR A 235 -5.53 0.36 -10.41
C THR A 235 -4.41 -0.69 -10.48
N SER A 236 -4.16 -1.29 -11.65
CA SER A 236 -3.14 -2.32 -11.81
C SER A 236 -1.72 -1.82 -11.55
N ALA A 237 -1.41 -0.56 -11.91
CA ALA A 237 -0.09 0.01 -11.68
C ALA A 237 0.27 0.06 -10.19
N ALA A 238 -0.66 0.48 -9.33
CA ALA A 238 -0.45 0.49 -7.87
C ALA A 238 -0.36 -0.95 -7.31
N LYS A 239 -1.18 -1.88 -7.83
CA LYS A 239 -1.16 -3.29 -7.41
C LYS A 239 0.18 -3.96 -7.74
N VAL A 240 0.74 -3.69 -8.90
CA VAL A 240 2.08 -4.18 -9.30
C VAL A 240 3.15 -3.68 -8.33
N LYS A 241 3.11 -2.40 -7.93
CA LYS A 241 4.05 -1.85 -6.94
C LYS A 241 3.91 -2.53 -5.57
N LEU A 242 2.69 -2.78 -5.10
CA LEU A 242 2.48 -3.51 -3.84
C LEU A 242 2.98 -4.96 -3.92
N HIS A 243 2.71 -5.69 -5.00
CA HIS A 243 3.25 -7.04 -5.17
C HIS A 243 4.79 -7.03 -5.24
N GLN A 244 5.39 -6.03 -5.88
CA GLN A 244 6.83 -5.86 -5.88
C GLN A 244 7.37 -5.60 -4.46
N ALA A 245 6.63 -4.86 -3.65
CA ALA A 245 7.00 -4.63 -2.27
C ALA A 245 6.88 -5.87 -1.39
N ALA A 246 5.82 -6.65 -1.56
CA ALA A 246 5.67 -7.94 -0.87
C ALA A 246 6.80 -8.91 -1.27
N ARG A 247 7.21 -8.91 -2.56
CA ARG A 247 8.38 -9.67 -3.03
C ARG A 247 9.66 -9.26 -2.30
N ASN A 248 9.86 -7.96 -2.13
CA ASN A 248 11.06 -7.43 -1.49
C ASN A 248 11.08 -7.75 0.02
N ASP A 249 9.96 -7.55 0.70
CA ASP A 249 9.75 -7.92 2.11
C ASP A 249 10.05 -9.42 2.34
N PHE A 250 9.46 -10.28 1.53
CA PHE A 250 9.70 -11.72 1.59
C PHE A 250 11.15 -12.11 1.28
N ALA A 251 11.80 -11.44 0.34
CA ALA A 251 13.21 -11.68 0.03
C ALA A 251 14.10 -11.30 1.24
N GLU A 252 13.77 -10.22 1.94
CA GLU A 252 14.44 -9.80 3.17
C GLU A 252 14.27 -10.84 4.29
N VAL A 253 13.03 -11.23 4.57
CA VAL A 253 12.71 -12.25 5.58
C VAL A 253 13.42 -13.57 5.29
N ASN A 254 13.42 -14.05 4.04
CA ASN A 254 14.13 -15.27 3.66
C ASN A 254 15.64 -15.16 3.79
N PHE A 255 16.20 -13.99 3.45
CA PHE A 255 17.62 -13.75 3.64
C PHE A 255 17.98 -13.86 5.12
N ILE A 256 17.23 -13.21 6.01
CA ILE A 256 17.44 -13.28 7.46
C ILE A 256 17.21 -14.69 8.00
N ALA A 257 16.20 -15.41 7.48
CA ALA A 257 15.97 -16.80 7.82
C ALA A 257 17.18 -17.68 7.48
N SER A 258 17.78 -17.46 6.30
CA SER A 258 18.98 -18.19 5.87
C SER A 258 20.18 -17.89 6.78
N LEU A 259 20.34 -16.65 7.25
CA LEU A 259 21.37 -16.27 8.22
C LEU A 259 21.17 -17.01 9.56
N SER A 260 19.92 -17.08 10.04
CA SER A 260 19.56 -17.78 11.29
C SER A 260 19.77 -19.29 11.21
N ALA A 261 19.44 -19.89 10.07
CA ALA A 261 19.62 -21.32 9.81
C ALA A 261 21.11 -21.69 9.71
N ASP A 262 21.89 -20.91 8.96
CA ASP A 262 23.27 -21.24 8.62
C ASP A 262 24.27 -20.90 9.75
N ASN A 263 23.93 -20.01 10.69
CA ASN A 263 24.87 -19.53 11.70
C ASN A 263 24.23 -19.33 13.08
N LYS A 264 24.63 -20.16 14.06
CA LYS A 264 24.15 -20.11 15.45
C LYS A 264 24.34 -18.74 16.12
N LYS A 265 25.43 -18.02 15.81
CA LYS A 265 25.64 -16.67 16.35
C LYS A 265 24.66 -15.69 15.73
N MET A 266 24.41 -15.78 14.43
CA MET A 266 23.40 -14.94 13.78
C MET A 266 22.00 -15.21 14.30
N ARG A 267 21.67 -16.47 14.58
CA ARG A 267 20.40 -16.83 15.24
C ARG A 267 20.20 -16.06 16.53
N GLU A 268 21.21 -16.00 17.40
CA GLU A 268 21.11 -15.26 18.66
C GLU A 268 21.02 -13.75 18.44
N VAL A 269 21.79 -13.19 17.50
CA VAL A 269 21.69 -11.77 17.14
C VAL A 269 20.28 -11.43 16.64
N ILE A 270 19.70 -12.26 15.78
CA ILE A 270 18.34 -12.08 15.25
C ILE A 270 17.32 -12.20 16.38
N ARG A 271 17.45 -13.18 17.28
CA ARG A 271 16.56 -13.35 18.44
C ARG A 271 16.57 -12.12 19.35
N LEU A 272 17.75 -11.56 19.62
CA LEU A 272 17.89 -10.35 20.44
C LEU A 272 17.32 -9.11 19.72
N ALA A 273 17.57 -8.98 18.41
CA ALA A 273 16.99 -7.90 17.61
C ALA A 273 15.45 -7.96 17.60
N ALA A 274 14.88 -9.16 17.42
CA ALA A 274 13.45 -9.38 17.42
C ALA A 274 12.83 -9.03 18.78
N ALA A 275 13.45 -9.46 19.89
CA ALA A 275 13.01 -9.12 21.23
C ALA A 275 13.06 -7.60 21.46
N ALA A 276 14.14 -6.94 21.04
CA ALA A 276 14.25 -5.49 21.15
C ALA A 276 13.19 -4.75 20.32
N ASN A 277 12.85 -5.25 19.13
CA ASN A 277 11.78 -4.67 18.31
C ASN A 277 10.41 -4.90 18.95
N ARG A 278 10.14 -6.09 19.48
CA ARG A 278 8.93 -6.38 20.25
C ARG A 278 8.78 -5.44 21.43
N ASP A 279 9.85 -5.22 22.20
CA ASP A 279 9.83 -4.34 23.36
C ASP A 279 9.56 -2.88 22.94
N LYS A 280 10.11 -2.42 21.81
CA LYS A 280 9.81 -1.06 21.28
C LYS A 280 8.33 -0.89 20.91
N GLU A 281 7.67 -1.94 20.43
CA GLU A 281 6.24 -1.90 20.08
C GLU A 281 5.34 -2.00 21.31
N ILE A 282 5.68 -2.88 22.26
CA ILE A 282 4.85 -3.18 23.42
C ILE A 282 4.98 -2.10 24.51
N LYS A 283 6.19 -1.58 24.74
CA LYS A 283 6.46 -0.70 25.88
C LYS A 283 5.64 0.60 25.88
N PRO A 284 5.49 1.34 24.76
CA PRO A 284 4.65 2.54 24.74
C PRO A 284 3.19 2.25 25.11
N ILE A 285 2.67 1.09 24.66
CA ILE A 285 1.30 0.66 24.98
C ILE A 285 1.18 0.31 26.46
N GLN A 286 2.19 -0.35 27.04
CA GLN A 286 2.22 -0.64 28.47
C GLN A 286 2.29 0.64 29.32
N GLU A 287 3.10 1.61 28.92
CA GLU A 287 3.21 2.92 29.58
C GLU A 287 1.88 3.70 29.48
N GLU A 288 1.20 3.66 28.32
CA GLU A 288 -0.14 4.22 28.15
C GLU A 288 -1.18 3.54 29.06
N ILE A 289 -1.18 2.20 29.11
CA ILE A 289 -2.07 1.44 30.01
C ILE A 289 -1.82 1.85 31.47
N GLN A 290 -0.56 1.93 31.90
CA GLN A 290 -0.21 2.29 33.27
C GLN A 290 -0.66 3.72 33.61
N ALA A 291 -0.48 4.67 32.70
CA ALA A 291 -0.93 6.05 32.90
C ALA A 291 -2.46 6.12 33.05
N LYS A 292 -3.21 5.39 32.20
CA LYS A 292 -4.68 5.30 32.28
C LYS A 292 -5.16 4.58 33.54
N GLU A 293 -4.48 3.52 33.96
CA GLU A 293 -4.77 2.81 35.22
C GLU A 293 -4.52 3.74 36.43
N GLU A 294 -3.48 4.57 36.41
CA GLU A 294 -3.21 5.56 37.46
C GLU A 294 -4.24 6.70 37.48
N GLU A 295 -4.67 7.19 36.31
CA GLU A 295 -5.73 8.19 36.18
C GLU A 295 -7.06 7.66 36.71
N ALA A 296 -7.46 6.45 36.31
CA ALA A 296 -8.66 5.78 36.81
C ALA A 296 -8.61 5.56 38.33
N ARG A 297 -7.41 5.33 38.88
CA ARG A 297 -7.19 5.21 40.33
C ARG A 297 -7.35 6.55 41.05
N LYS A 298 -6.89 7.66 40.46
CA LYS A 298 -7.01 9.03 41.01
C LYS A 298 -8.47 9.51 41.06
N LEU A 299 -9.31 9.07 40.13
CA LEU A 299 -10.74 9.41 40.08
C LEU A 299 -11.58 8.76 41.20
N GLY A 300 -11.02 7.87 42.03
CA GLY A 300 -11.73 7.27 43.16
C GLY A 300 -12.86 6.30 42.76
N LEU A 301 -13.65 5.87 43.76
CA LEU A 301 -14.88 5.09 43.55
C LEU A 301 -16.07 6.08 43.57
N PRO A 302 -16.67 6.41 42.43
CA PRO A 302 -17.83 7.30 42.39
C PRO A 302 -19.12 6.57 42.82
N ALA A 303 -20.12 7.37 43.19
CA ALA A 303 -21.51 6.91 43.28
C ALA A 303 -22.03 6.56 41.87
N PRO A 304 -22.88 5.53 41.73
CA PRO A 304 -23.32 5.06 40.42
C PRO A 304 -24.04 6.16 39.63
N ASN A 305 -23.61 6.41 38.39
CA ASN A 305 -24.15 7.34 37.38
C ASN A 305 -23.64 8.80 37.39
N SER A 306 -22.45 9.10 37.91
CA SER A 306 -21.81 10.40 37.68
C SER A 306 -21.08 10.45 36.32
N PRO A 307 -20.81 11.64 35.74
CA PRO A 307 -19.94 11.78 34.56
C PRO A 307 -18.54 11.17 34.76
N GLU A 308 -18.03 11.12 36.00
CA GLU A 308 -16.77 10.44 36.35
C GLU A 308 -16.87 8.92 36.18
N ASP A 309 -18.06 8.36 36.39
CA ASP A 309 -18.37 6.94 36.23
C ASP A 309 -18.38 6.52 34.75
N GLN A 310 -18.84 7.42 33.86
CA GLN A 310 -18.81 7.24 32.41
C GLN A 310 -17.38 7.33 31.86
N ARG A 311 -16.61 8.34 32.30
CA ARG A 311 -15.19 8.49 31.95
C ARG A 311 -14.35 7.28 32.42
N LYS A 312 -14.67 6.73 33.59
CA LYS A 312 -14.01 5.52 34.11
C LYS A 312 -14.31 4.28 33.27
N LYS A 313 -15.55 4.12 32.78
CA LYS A 313 -15.92 3.03 31.87
C LYS A 313 -15.20 3.14 30.52
N GLU A 314 -15.10 4.34 29.97
CA GLU A 314 -14.34 4.62 28.74
C GLU A 314 -12.84 4.27 28.92
N LEU A 315 -12.21 4.73 30.02
CA LEU A 315 -10.82 4.39 30.35
C LEU A 315 -10.60 2.88 30.49
N ILE A 316 -11.52 2.16 31.15
CA ILE A 316 -11.43 0.68 31.27
C ILE A 316 -11.52 0.01 29.91
N GLN A 317 -12.43 0.48 29.03
CA GLN A 317 -12.55 -0.07 27.69
C GLN A 317 -11.29 0.19 26.86
N GLU A 318 -10.71 1.39 26.93
CA GLU A 318 -9.44 1.71 26.27
C GLU A 318 -8.28 0.83 26.76
N ILE A 319 -8.22 0.53 28.06
CA ILE A 319 -7.23 -0.40 28.63
C ILE A 319 -7.44 -1.81 28.09
N LEU A 320 -8.69 -2.29 28.00
CA LEU A 320 -9.01 -3.61 27.44
C LEU A 320 -8.64 -3.70 25.96
N ASP A 321 -8.94 -2.66 25.17
CA ASP A 321 -8.57 -2.57 23.77
C ASP A 321 -7.04 -2.55 23.58
N ALA A 322 -6.32 -1.82 24.45
CA ALA A 322 -4.86 -1.79 24.45
C ALA A 322 -4.25 -3.16 24.83
N LYS A 323 -4.81 -3.85 25.82
CA LYS A 323 -4.41 -5.23 26.18
C LYS A 323 -4.70 -6.22 25.04
N ALA A 324 -5.83 -6.07 24.36
CA ALA A 324 -6.14 -6.87 23.17
C ALA A 324 -5.15 -6.60 22.02
N LYS A 325 -4.72 -5.34 21.81
CA LYS A 325 -3.66 -5.01 20.85
C LYS A 325 -2.32 -5.66 21.22
N ILE A 326 -1.90 -5.63 22.49
CA ILE A 326 -0.69 -6.34 22.93
C ILE A 326 -0.81 -7.82 22.61
N LYS A 327 -1.93 -8.45 22.97
CA LYS A 327 -2.15 -9.87 22.66
C LYS A 327 -2.09 -10.15 21.15
N GLN A 328 -2.70 -9.30 20.31
CA GLN A 328 -2.61 -9.43 18.85
C GLN A 328 -1.17 -9.29 18.35
N ILE A 329 -0.38 -8.38 18.94
CA ILE A 329 1.06 -8.25 18.64
C ILE A 329 1.75 -9.57 19.01
N GLU A 330 1.55 -10.10 20.22
CA GLU A 330 2.14 -11.36 20.67
C GLU A 330 1.72 -12.58 19.83
N ASP A 331 0.45 -12.67 19.44
CA ASP A 331 -0.07 -13.72 18.57
C ASP A 331 0.51 -13.60 17.14
N LYS A 332 0.75 -12.36 16.65
CA LYS A 332 1.52 -12.13 15.40
C LYS A 332 2.95 -12.65 15.53
N PHE A 333 3.60 -12.43 16.69
CA PHE A 333 4.93 -12.99 16.99
C PHE A 333 4.96 -14.52 17.00
N GLY A 334 3.87 -15.19 17.41
CA GLY A 334 3.77 -16.65 17.41
C GLY A 334 3.49 -17.27 16.02
N ASN A 335 2.58 -16.67 15.25
CA ASN A 335 2.03 -17.27 14.02
C ASN A 335 2.82 -16.98 12.74
N LEU A 336 3.78 -16.05 12.74
CA LEU A 336 4.62 -15.77 11.55
C LEU A 336 5.52 -16.95 11.13
N SER A 337 5.74 -17.90 12.04
CA SER A 337 6.72 -18.98 11.90
C SER A 337 6.27 -20.16 11.04
N VAL A 338 4.95 -20.40 10.92
CA VAL A 338 4.43 -21.70 10.48
C VAL A 338 4.28 -21.81 8.96
N GLY A 339 4.13 -20.68 8.25
CA GLY A 339 3.83 -20.69 6.81
C GLY A 339 5.04 -20.63 5.86
N LEU A 340 6.15 -20.02 6.30
CA LEU A 340 7.26 -19.66 5.41
C LEU A 340 8.40 -20.68 5.39
N LEU A 341 8.53 -21.50 6.44
CA LEU A 341 9.72 -22.32 6.63
C LEU A 341 9.31 -23.75 6.97
N ASN A 342 9.34 -24.64 5.99
CA ASN A 342 9.33 -26.10 6.21
C ASN A 342 10.58 -26.62 6.97
N ALA A 343 11.40 -25.73 7.53
CA ALA A 343 12.53 -26.08 8.35
C ALA A 343 12.07 -26.23 9.80
N LYS A 344 12.16 -27.45 10.35
CA LYS A 344 11.90 -27.75 11.77
C LYS A 344 12.71 -26.88 12.77
N ASP A 345 13.68 -26.11 12.28
CA ASP A 345 14.61 -25.29 13.07
C ASP A 345 14.52 -23.79 12.79
N ALA A 346 13.51 -23.34 12.03
CA ALA A 346 13.30 -21.92 11.76
C ALA A 346 12.92 -21.16 13.03
N ASP A 347 13.67 -20.12 13.36
CA ASP A 347 13.35 -19.25 14.49
C ASP A 347 12.05 -18.48 14.17
N PRO A 348 10.98 -18.63 14.98
CA PRO A 348 9.71 -17.95 14.75
C PRO A 348 9.83 -16.43 14.69
N ASN A 349 10.91 -15.88 15.23
CA ASN A 349 11.11 -14.45 15.40
C ASN A 349 11.70 -13.75 14.15
N VAL A 350 12.07 -14.48 13.09
CA VAL A 350 12.75 -13.91 11.91
C VAL A 350 11.93 -12.82 11.24
N GLY A 351 10.60 -12.96 11.18
CA GLY A 351 9.75 -11.97 10.51
C GLY A 351 9.52 -10.66 11.27
N HIS A 352 10.23 -10.46 12.38
CA HIS A 352 10.18 -9.23 13.19
C HIS A 352 11.50 -8.48 13.20
N VAL A 353 12.44 -8.93 12.39
CA VAL A 353 13.75 -8.32 12.22
C VAL A 353 13.85 -7.87 10.79
N ASN A 354 14.13 -6.59 10.58
CA ASN A 354 14.54 -6.09 9.29
C ASN A 354 16.07 -6.17 9.20
N LEU A 355 16.59 -6.20 7.97
CA LEU A 355 18.01 -6.19 7.71
C LEU A 355 18.66 -4.90 8.20
N ALA A 356 17.89 -3.81 8.35
CA ALA A 356 18.31 -2.57 8.99
C ALA A 356 18.53 -2.68 10.51
N ASP A 357 17.95 -3.70 11.16
CA ASP A 357 18.11 -3.97 12.59
C ASP A 357 19.37 -4.81 12.88
N LEU A 358 20.06 -5.28 11.84
CA LEU A 358 21.26 -6.10 11.92
C LEU A 358 22.50 -5.24 11.62
N PRO A 359 23.12 -4.60 12.63
CA PRO A 359 24.30 -3.76 12.42
C PRO A 359 25.49 -4.56 11.89
N GLU A 360 25.51 -5.86 12.14
CA GLU A 360 26.54 -6.78 11.68
C GLU A 360 25.91 -8.11 11.22
N ILE A 361 26.44 -8.65 10.13
CA ILE A 361 26.10 -9.97 9.59
C ILE A 361 27.38 -10.81 9.59
N LEU A 362 27.31 -12.01 10.16
CA LEU A 362 28.42 -12.96 10.13
C LEU A 362 28.30 -13.83 8.88
N SER A 363 29.31 -13.75 8.03
CA SER A 363 29.39 -14.56 6.83
C SER A 363 29.64 -16.03 7.14
N LYS A 364 29.47 -16.90 6.13
CA LYS A 364 29.75 -18.35 6.25
C LYS A 364 31.22 -18.63 6.60
N THR A 365 32.13 -17.72 6.27
CA THR A 365 33.55 -17.83 6.62
C THR A 365 33.89 -17.25 8.00
N GLY A 366 32.89 -16.75 8.72
CA GLY A 366 33.02 -16.12 10.03
C GLY A 366 33.51 -14.67 9.97
N LYS A 367 33.48 -14.03 8.79
CA LYS A 367 33.82 -12.61 8.64
C LYS A 367 32.62 -11.75 9.00
N THR A 368 32.88 -10.61 9.64
CA THR A 368 31.85 -9.63 9.95
C THR A 368 31.64 -8.70 8.77
N ILE A 369 30.42 -8.70 8.23
CA ILE A 369 29.91 -7.69 7.32
C ILE A 369 29.23 -6.62 8.19
N LYS A 370 29.74 -5.39 8.16
CA LYS A 370 29.17 -4.27 8.93
C LYS A 370 28.17 -3.50 8.07
N GLN A 371 27.01 -3.19 8.62
CA GLN A 371 26.04 -2.30 7.99
C GLN A 371 26.25 -0.89 8.54
N LYS A 372 26.80 0.02 7.73
CA LYS A 372 27.03 1.42 8.17
C LYS A 372 25.75 2.22 8.20
N LYS A 373 24.88 1.96 7.22
CA LYS A 373 23.56 2.54 7.03
C LYS A 373 22.67 1.46 6.40
N PRO A 374 21.33 1.53 6.54
CA PRO A 374 20.43 0.60 5.88
C PRO A 374 20.74 0.45 4.38
N GLY A 375 21.09 -0.75 3.95
CA GLY A 375 21.48 -1.06 2.56
C GLY A 375 22.95 -0.78 2.19
N GLU A 376 23.78 -0.24 3.09
CA GLU A 376 25.22 -0.03 2.89
C GLU A 376 26.04 -1.00 3.75
N PHE A 377 26.64 -1.98 3.09
CA PHE A 377 27.41 -3.04 3.73
C PHE A 377 28.90 -2.91 3.44
N THR A 378 29.74 -3.18 4.45
CA THR A 378 31.20 -3.17 4.34
C THR A 378 31.75 -4.51 4.83
N LEU A 379 32.64 -5.10 4.04
CA LEU A 379 33.35 -6.33 4.38
C LEU A 379 34.86 -6.09 4.25
N GLU A 380 35.60 -6.41 5.30
CA GLU A 380 37.07 -6.35 5.28
C GLU A 380 37.65 -7.73 4.90
N ILE A 381 38.35 -7.76 3.77
CA ILE A 381 39.01 -8.96 3.25
C ILE A 381 40.51 -8.72 3.29
N GLY A 382 41.25 -9.62 3.94
CA GLY A 382 42.70 -9.53 4.05
C GLY A 382 43.40 -9.62 2.69
N ALA A 383 44.55 -8.94 2.57
CA ALA A 383 45.35 -8.87 1.35
C ALA A 383 46.13 -10.16 1.01
N MET A 384 46.02 -11.23 1.80
CA MET A 384 46.74 -12.47 1.49
C MET A 384 46.04 -13.26 0.38
N LEU A 385 46.47 -13.04 -0.86
CA LEU A 385 46.57 -14.11 -1.84
C LEU A 385 47.86 -14.85 -1.47
N ASN A 386 47.78 -16.08 -0.95
CA ASN A 386 48.96 -16.82 -0.50
C ASN A 386 50.02 -16.84 -1.64
N PRO A 387 51.14 -16.08 -1.53
CA PRO A 387 52.00 -15.79 -2.68
C PRO A 387 52.88 -16.98 -3.09
N PHE A 388 52.92 -18.04 -2.26
CA PHE A 388 53.78 -19.20 -2.46
C PHE A 388 53.13 -20.33 -3.27
N GLY A 389 52.35 -20.01 -4.29
CA GLY A 389 51.99 -20.92 -5.39
C GLY A 389 51.33 -22.26 -5.03
N SER A 390 50.99 -22.50 -3.76
CA SER A 390 50.41 -23.76 -3.34
C SER A 390 49.03 -23.89 -3.99
N PRO A 391 48.70 -25.04 -4.63
CA PRO A 391 47.35 -25.35 -5.10
C PRO A 391 46.27 -25.14 -4.03
N VAL A 392 46.66 -25.19 -2.74
CA VAL A 392 45.80 -24.90 -1.58
C VAL A 392 45.33 -23.44 -1.53
N GLY A 393 46.10 -22.49 -2.09
CA GLY A 393 45.72 -21.08 -2.22
C GLY A 393 44.57 -20.84 -3.20
N TYR A 394 44.33 -21.75 -4.15
CA TYR A 394 43.17 -21.71 -5.05
C TYR A 394 41.86 -21.96 -4.28
N PHE A 395 41.90 -22.77 -3.22
CA PHE A 395 40.74 -23.05 -2.36
C PHE A 395 40.33 -21.87 -1.45
N LEU A 396 41.21 -20.88 -1.25
CA LEU A 396 40.86 -19.65 -0.53
C LEU A 396 40.11 -18.63 -1.40
N GLY A 397 40.14 -18.79 -2.74
CA GLY A 397 39.44 -17.91 -3.68
C GLY A 397 37.91 -17.98 -3.54
N ASN A 398 37.37 -19.18 -3.38
CA ASN A 398 35.93 -19.42 -3.33
C ASN A 398 35.30 -18.86 -2.04
N LYS A 399 36.02 -18.92 -0.91
CA LYS A 399 35.54 -18.39 0.37
C LYS A 399 35.22 -16.90 0.31
N VAL A 400 36.13 -16.11 -0.29
CA VAL A 400 35.91 -14.67 -0.45
C VAL A 400 34.75 -14.38 -1.39
N GLN A 401 34.62 -15.15 -2.47
CA GLN A 401 33.48 -14.99 -3.38
C GLN A 401 32.15 -15.32 -2.68
N HIS A 402 32.10 -16.32 -1.80
CA HIS A 402 30.90 -16.58 -0.99
C HIS A 402 30.55 -15.41 -0.05
N ASP A 403 31.54 -14.78 0.57
CA ASP A 403 31.31 -13.61 1.41
C ASP A 403 30.80 -12.41 0.57
N MET A 404 31.34 -12.23 -0.64
CA MET A 404 30.86 -11.22 -1.59
C MET A 404 29.45 -11.53 -2.11
N ASN A 405 29.12 -12.80 -2.36
CA ASN A 405 27.76 -13.24 -2.73
C ASN A 405 26.79 -12.84 -1.62
N LEU A 406 27.12 -13.16 -0.36
CA LEU A 406 26.27 -12.81 0.78
C LEU A 406 26.09 -11.28 0.91
N LEU A 407 27.13 -10.51 0.64
CA LEU A 407 27.05 -9.05 0.64
C LEU A 407 26.13 -8.52 -0.48
N ALA A 408 26.20 -9.11 -1.68
CA ALA A 408 25.33 -8.75 -2.79
C ALA A 408 23.87 -9.17 -2.54
N GLU A 409 23.66 -10.36 -1.96
CA GLU A 409 22.36 -10.87 -1.52
C GLU A 409 21.76 -9.96 -0.44
N ALA A 410 22.55 -9.48 0.53
CA ALA A 410 22.09 -8.53 1.55
C ALA A 410 21.59 -7.21 0.94
N VAL A 411 22.33 -6.66 -0.03
CA VAL A 411 21.89 -5.45 -0.77
C VAL A 411 20.62 -5.72 -1.56
N ARG A 412 20.48 -6.92 -2.14
CA ARG A 412 19.29 -7.32 -2.91
C ARG A 412 18.07 -7.52 -2.01
N ALA A 413 18.28 -8.16 -0.86
CA ALA A 413 17.31 -8.35 0.20
C ALA A 413 16.83 -7.02 0.76
N SER A 414 17.68 -5.98 0.77
CA SER A 414 17.28 -4.59 1.07
C SER A 414 16.41 -3.92 -0.02
N GLY A 415 15.86 -4.70 -0.96
CA GLY A 415 14.98 -4.28 -2.06
C GLY A 415 15.64 -3.48 -3.18
N LYS A 416 16.98 -3.43 -3.26
CA LYS A 416 17.68 -2.65 -4.30
C LYS A 416 17.65 -3.36 -5.66
N SER A 417 17.30 -2.61 -6.70
CA SER A 417 17.28 -3.08 -8.10
C SER A 417 18.65 -3.01 -8.80
N SER A 418 19.57 -2.23 -8.25
CA SER A 418 20.95 -2.04 -8.72
C SER A 418 21.93 -2.10 -7.56
N ILE A 419 23.19 -2.42 -7.85
CA ILE A 419 24.25 -2.52 -6.86
C ILE A 419 25.52 -1.78 -7.31
N GLN A 420 26.13 -1.08 -6.37
CA GLN A 420 27.47 -0.52 -6.52
C GLN A 420 28.42 -1.17 -5.51
N MET A 421 29.48 -1.81 -5.97
CA MET A 421 30.54 -2.35 -5.10
C MET A 421 31.82 -1.52 -5.25
N ASN A 422 32.36 -1.06 -4.12
CA ASN A 422 33.64 -0.37 -4.08
C ASN A 422 34.72 -1.35 -3.61
N VAL A 423 35.75 -1.55 -4.45
CA VAL A 423 36.85 -2.50 -4.22
C VAL A 423 38.14 -1.72 -4.02
N ASN A 424 38.64 -1.67 -2.78
CA ASN A 424 39.83 -0.89 -2.42
C ASN A 424 40.98 -1.80 -1.99
N TYR A 425 42.09 -1.78 -2.74
CA TYR A 425 43.30 -2.57 -2.46
C TYR A 425 44.57 -1.78 -2.78
N SER A 426 45.69 -2.09 -2.14
CA SER A 426 46.98 -1.45 -2.45
C SER A 426 47.68 -2.02 -3.70
N ASN A 427 47.32 -3.24 -4.11
CA ASN A 427 47.88 -3.92 -5.27
C ASN A 427 46.84 -3.98 -6.41
N GLU A 428 47.21 -3.52 -7.60
CA GLU A 428 46.31 -3.40 -8.75
C GLU A 428 45.80 -4.75 -9.26
N ALA A 429 46.68 -5.73 -9.46
CA ALA A 429 46.29 -7.06 -9.93
C ALA A 429 45.30 -7.74 -8.97
N MET A 430 45.50 -7.57 -7.67
CA MET A 430 44.57 -8.05 -6.64
C MET A 430 43.25 -7.28 -6.67
N ALA A 431 43.29 -5.96 -6.82
CA ALA A 431 42.09 -5.13 -6.91
C ALA A 431 41.21 -5.56 -8.08
N MET A 432 41.81 -5.77 -9.26
CA MET A 432 41.09 -6.22 -10.46
C MET A 432 40.51 -7.62 -10.30
N LYS A 433 41.28 -8.58 -9.76
CA LYS A 433 40.76 -9.93 -9.47
C LYS A 433 39.60 -9.91 -8.46
N ARG A 434 39.64 -9.02 -7.46
CA ARG A 434 38.55 -8.84 -6.50
C ARG A 434 37.35 -8.12 -7.11
N ALA A 435 37.57 -7.22 -8.06
CA ALA A 435 36.53 -6.59 -8.86
C ALA A 435 35.79 -7.62 -9.74
N GLU A 436 36.51 -8.56 -10.35
CA GLU A 436 35.93 -9.68 -11.09
C GLU A 436 35.04 -10.55 -10.17
N GLN A 437 35.55 -10.94 -9.01
CA GLN A 437 34.79 -11.73 -8.03
C GLN A 437 33.55 -11.01 -7.51
N ALA A 438 33.68 -9.70 -7.25
CA ALA A 438 32.57 -8.84 -6.84
C ALA A 438 31.49 -8.77 -7.94
N TYR A 439 31.90 -8.63 -9.21
CA TYR A 439 30.99 -8.64 -10.34
C TYR A 439 30.24 -9.98 -10.45
N HIS A 440 30.96 -11.09 -10.39
CA HIS A 440 30.35 -12.43 -10.36
C HIS A 440 29.38 -12.61 -9.19
N ALA A 441 29.71 -12.07 -8.02
CA ALA A 441 28.84 -12.13 -6.85
C ALA A 441 27.53 -11.38 -7.07
N CYS A 442 27.58 -10.21 -7.72
CA CYS A 442 26.39 -9.46 -8.10
C CYS A 442 25.51 -10.25 -9.09
N ILE A 443 26.10 -10.89 -10.10
CA ILE A 443 25.37 -11.75 -11.04
C ILE A 443 24.71 -12.93 -10.31
N ASN A 444 25.43 -13.57 -9.38
CA ASN A 444 24.91 -14.68 -8.59
C ASN A 444 23.78 -14.26 -7.64
N ALA A 445 23.77 -13.01 -7.19
CA ALA A 445 22.66 -12.43 -6.43
C ALA A 445 21.46 -12.00 -7.32
N GLY A 446 21.54 -12.21 -8.63
CA GLY A 446 20.47 -11.92 -9.58
C GLY A 446 20.42 -10.48 -10.08
N TYR A 447 21.51 -9.71 -9.95
CA TYR A 447 21.58 -8.39 -10.59
C TYR A 447 21.88 -8.52 -12.08
N PRO A 448 21.13 -7.87 -12.97
CA PRO A 448 21.47 -7.85 -14.38
C PRO A 448 22.74 -7.01 -14.61
N PRO A 449 23.59 -7.35 -15.61
CA PRO A 449 24.85 -6.66 -15.91
C PRO A 449 24.77 -5.13 -15.91
N GLU A 450 23.75 -4.56 -16.55
CA GLU A 450 23.55 -3.12 -16.70
C GLU A 450 23.16 -2.39 -15.40
N LYS A 451 22.86 -3.14 -14.33
CA LYS A 451 22.53 -2.61 -12.99
C LYS A 451 23.67 -2.83 -11.99
N ILE A 452 24.84 -3.30 -12.44
CA ILE A 452 26.02 -3.52 -11.61
C ILE A 452 27.06 -2.46 -11.91
N LYS A 453 27.55 -1.79 -10.87
CA LYS A 453 28.67 -0.85 -10.95
C LYS A 453 29.80 -1.27 -10.01
N ILE A 454 30.99 -1.51 -10.56
CA ILE A 454 32.18 -1.84 -9.77
C ILE A 454 33.15 -0.66 -9.83
N ASN A 455 33.42 -0.04 -8.68
CA ASN A 455 34.45 1.00 -8.57
C ASN A 455 35.71 0.39 -7.97
N VAL A 456 36.83 0.46 -8.68
CA VAL A 456 38.11 -0.07 -8.20
C VAL A 456 39.00 1.10 -7.77
N THR A 457 39.55 1.03 -6.57
CA THR A 457 40.49 2.02 -6.04
C THR A 457 41.80 1.33 -5.69
N VAL A 458 42.92 1.81 -6.24
CA VAL A 458 44.27 1.32 -5.98
C VAL A 458 45.12 2.42 -5.38
N LYS A 459 45.55 2.27 -4.12
CA LYS A 459 46.34 3.29 -3.38
C LYS A 459 45.71 4.71 -3.44
N GLY A 460 44.38 4.80 -3.43
CA GLY A 460 43.64 6.06 -3.52
C GLY A 460 43.32 6.54 -4.94
N GLU A 461 43.88 5.91 -5.98
CA GLU A 461 43.57 6.23 -7.37
C GLU A 461 42.41 5.37 -7.89
N LYS A 462 41.44 5.97 -8.59
CA LYS A 462 40.38 5.22 -9.27
C LYS A 462 40.95 4.50 -10.49
N LYS A 463 40.54 3.25 -10.68
CA LYS A 463 40.84 2.44 -11.87
C LYS A 463 39.52 2.07 -12.55
N ASP A 464 39.54 2.09 -13.88
CA ASP A 464 38.37 1.74 -14.68
C ASP A 464 38.19 0.22 -14.72
N PHE A 465 37.00 -0.24 -14.35
CA PHE A 465 36.58 -1.62 -14.51
C PHE A 465 35.47 -1.68 -15.56
N ASP A 466 35.79 -2.28 -16.70
CA ASP A 466 34.88 -2.44 -17.83
C ASP A 466 34.55 -3.93 -18.01
N PRO A 467 33.35 -4.38 -17.62
CA PRO A 467 32.97 -5.79 -17.70
C PRO A 467 33.07 -6.36 -19.11
N GLU A 468 32.78 -5.58 -20.15
CA GLU A 468 32.88 -6.06 -21.54
C GLU A 468 34.33 -6.31 -21.96
N LYS A 469 35.26 -5.46 -21.51
CA LYS A 469 36.70 -5.66 -21.77
C LYS A 469 37.27 -6.82 -20.97
N VAL A 470 36.82 -6.99 -19.73
CA VAL A 470 37.35 -8.02 -18.82
C VAL A 470 36.81 -9.42 -19.19
N PHE A 471 35.52 -9.53 -19.51
CA PHE A 471 34.87 -10.83 -19.72
C PHE A 471 34.54 -11.14 -21.20
N GLY A 472 34.48 -10.13 -22.07
CA GLY A 472 33.99 -10.26 -23.44
C GLY A 472 32.46 -10.24 -23.54
N LYS A 473 31.94 -9.82 -24.71
CA LYS A 473 30.50 -9.65 -24.96
C LYS A 473 29.69 -10.94 -24.79
N GLU A 474 30.23 -12.07 -25.23
CA GLU A 474 29.57 -13.38 -25.12
C GLU A 474 29.31 -13.76 -23.65
N LYS A 475 30.30 -13.53 -22.79
CA LYS A 475 30.17 -13.82 -21.35
C LYS A 475 29.20 -12.87 -20.66
N ILE A 476 29.15 -11.60 -21.08
CA ILE A 476 28.17 -10.63 -20.58
C ILE A 476 26.74 -11.05 -20.94
N ALA A 477 26.52 -11.57 -22.16
CA ALA A 477 25.23 -12.13 -22.55
C ALA A 477 24.84 -13.36 -21.70
N GLU A 478 25.79 -14.26 -21.42
CA GLU A 478 25.57 -15.39 -20.51
C GLU A 478 25.22 -14.93 -19.09
N PHE A 479 25.93 -13.92 -18.57
CA PHE A 479 25.63 -13.34 -17.26
C PHE A 479 24.24 -12.71 -17.19
N LYS A 480 23.81 -12.04 -18.26
CA LYS A 480 22.44 -11.51 -18.36
C LYS A 480 21.40 -12.62 -18.26
N ALA A 481 21.54 -13.67 -19.08
CA ALA A 481 20.63 -14.81 -19.05
C ALA A 481 20.63 -15.52 -17.68
N LYS A 482 21.79 -15.62 -17.03
CA LYS A 482 21.89 -16.18 -15.67
C LYS A 482 21.16 -15.34 -14.64
N ALA A 483 21.35 -14.02 -14.65
CA ALA A 483 20.68 -13.11 -13.72
C ALA A 483 19.15 -13.10 -13.92
N GLU A 484 18.69 -13.14 -15.18
CA GLU A 484 17.28 -13.27 -15.54
C GLU A 484 16.69 -14.58 -15.02
N LYS A 485 17.39 -15.71 -15.20
CA LYS A 485 16.97 -17.02 -14.68
C LYS A 485 16.85 -17.01 -13.15
N ILE A 486 17.84 -16.49 -12.44
CA ILE A 486 17.80 -16.39 -10.96
C ILE A 486 16.62 -15.52 -10.51
N THR A 487 16.38 -14.41 -11.20
CA THR A 487 15.24 -13.52 -10.91
C THR A 487 13.91 -14.24 -11.16
N ALA A 488 13.78 -14.96 -12.28
CA ALA A 488 12.57 -15.70 -12.62
C ALA A 488 12.30 -16.85 -11.63
N GLU A 489 13.30 -17.64 -11.26
CA GLU A 489 13.15 -18.72 -10.27
C GLU A 489 12.74 -18.17 -8.89
N ARG A 490 13.29 -17.03 -8.50
CA ARG A 490 12.89 -16.34 -7.28
C ARG A 490 11.45 -15.83 -7.36
N ASP A 491 11.09 -15.21 -8.48
CA ASP A 491 9.74 -14.68 -8.69
C ASP A 491 8.69 -15.80 -8.79
N ASP A 492 9.05 -16.98 -9.32
CA ASP A 492 8.18 -18.15 -9.37
C ASP A 492 7.92 -18.75 -7.98
N LYS A 493 8.96 -18.82 -7.13
CA LYS A 493 8.81 -19.16 -5.71
C LYS A 493 7.92 -18.18 -4.94
N PHE A 494 7.80 -16.94 -5.45
CA PHE A 494 6.93 -15.91 -4.89
C PHE A 494 5.59 -15.80 -5.60
N LYS A 495 5.22 -16.69 -6.53
CA LYS A 495 3.81 -16.78 -6.92
C LYS A 495 3.03 -17.22 -5.68
N LEU A 496 2.57 -16.22 -4.92
CA LEU A 496 1.63 -16.38 -3.82
C LEU A 496 0.53 -17.28 -4.36
N THR A 497 0.52 -18.54 -3.94
CA THR A 497 -0.71 -19.31 -3.96
C THR A 497 -1.62 -18.54 -3.02
N THR A 498 -2.49 -17.72 -3.59
CA THR A 498 -3.57 -17.01 -2.91
C THR A 498 -4.62 -18.03 -2.44
N THR A 499 -4.17 -19.08 -1.76
CA THR A 499 -4.99 -20.00 -0.99
C THR A 499 -5.37 -19.25 0.28
N GLY A 500 -6.63 -18.80 0.33
CA GLY A 500 -7.16 -17.82 1.26
C GLY A 500 -6.75 -18.03 2.72
N GLN A 501 -5.69 -17.32 3.15
CA GLN A 501 -5.44 -17.08 4.56
C GLN A 501 -6.48 -16.07 5.08
N GLU A 502 -6.86 -16.24 6.34
CA GLU A 502 -8.02 -15.60 6.96
C GLU A 502 -8.04 -14.07 6.80
N THR A 503 -8.98 -13.59 5.98
CA THR A 503 -9.23 -12.17 5.67
C THR A 503 -9.95 -11.42 6.79
N LYS A 504 -10.43 -12.15 7.81
CA LYS A 504 -11.26 -11.60 8.88
C LYS A 504 -10.58 -10.47 9.67
N PRO A 505 -9.31 -10.59 10.13
CA PRO A 505 -8.69 -9.55 10.95
C PRO A 505 -8.46 -8.23 10.20
N VAL A 506 -8.14 -8.30 8.90
CA VAL A 506 -7.92 -7.09 8.06
C VAL A 506 -9.25 -6.42 7.75
N LYS A 507 -10.29 -7.21 7.44
CA LYS A 507 -11.64 -6.71 7.22
C LYS A 507 -12.22 -6.08 8.48
N ASP A 508 -12.03 -6.71 9.64
CA ASP A 508 -12.47 -6.16 10.94
C ASP A 508 -11.73 -4.86 11.28
N ALA A 509 -10.42 -4.77 11.00
CA ALA A 509 -9.65 -3.54 11.19
C ALA A 509 -10.09 -2.42 10.23
N LEU A 510 -10.39 -2.75 8.97
CA LEU A 510 -10.91 -1.83 7.97
C LEU A 510 -12.27 -1.27 8.39
N GLU A 511 -13.17 -2.15 8.85
CA GLU A 511 -14.50 -1.76 9.32
C GLU A 511 -14.40 -0.86 10.56
N GLN A 512 -13.56 -1.21 11.54
CA GLN A 512 -13.33 -0.37 12.73
C GLN A 512 -12.80 1.02 12.38
N LEU A 513 -11.84 1.11 11.44
CA LEU A 513 -11.31 2.39 10.99
C LEU A 513 -12.33 3.18 10.18
N LYS A 514 -13.12 2.52 9.32
CA LYS A 514 -14.22 3.14 8.59
C LYS A 514 -15.25 3.73 9.55
N SER A 515 -15.68 2.97 10.57
CA SER A 515 -16.59 3.46 11.60
C SER A 515 -16.01 4.65 12.39
N LYS A 516 -14.72 4.63 12.72
CA LYS A 516 -14.06 5.77 13.39
C LYS A 516 -14.06 7.02 12.54
N TYR A 517 -13.75 6.90 11.25
CA TYR A 517 -13.73 8.03 10.34
C TYR A 517 -15.14 8.58 10.07
N GLU A 518 -16.14 7.71 9.91
CA GLU A 518 -17.54 8.12 9.79
C GLU A 518 -18.00 8.87 11.05
N ALA A 519 -17.59 8.42 12.24
CA ALA A 519 -17.85 9.13 13.49
C ALA A 519 -17.12 10.49 13.55
N GLU A 520 -15.85 10.56 13.14
CA GLU A 520 -15.10 11.83 13.07
C GLU A 520 -15.71 12.81 12.06
N GLN A 521 -16.16 12.34 10.90
CA GLN A 521 -16.86 13.15 9.89
C GLN A 521 -18.21 13.66 10.42
N ALA A 522 -18.99 12.81 11.08
CA ALA A 522 -20.25 13.20 11.69
C ALA A 522 -20.04 14.26 12.78
N GLU A 523 -18.99 14.12 13.58
CA GLU A 523 -18.63 15.11 14.60
C GLU A 523 -18.16 16.43 13.98
N GLN A 524 -17.33 16.38 12.93
CA GLN A 524 -16.93 17.58 12.19
C GLN A 524 -18.11 18.31 11.56
N GLN A 525 -19.09 17.57 11.03
CA GLN A 525 -20.34 18.13 10.51
C GLN A 525 -21.18 18.77 11.62
N ARG A 526 -21.33 18.09 12.76
CA ARG A 526 -22.05 18.64 13.93
C ARG A 526 -21.42 19.95 14.41
N ILE A 527 -20.08 20.00 14.51
CA ILE A 527 -19.34 21.22 14.88
C ILE A 527 -19.54 22.33 13.83
N ALA A 528 -19.58 21.99 12.54
CA ALA A 528 -19.82 22.96 11.48
C ALA A 528 -21.25 23.52 11.52
N GLU A 529 -22.26 22.69 11.76
CA GLU A 529 -23.65 23.09 11.93
C GLU A 529 -23.85 23.96 13.18
N GLU A 530 -23.23 23.60 14.31
CA GLU A 530 -23.26 24.41 15.53
C GLU A 530 -22.62 25.80 15.31
N LYS A 531 -21.50 25.86 14.58
CA LYS A 531 -20.88 27.14 14.20
C LYS A 531 -21.75 27.96 13.25
N ALA A 532 -22.41 27.32 12.28
CA ALA A 532 -23.31 28.00 11.36
C ALA A 532 -24.50 28.62 12.10
N LYS A 533 -25.14 27.85 13.01
CA LYS A 533 -26.22 28.37 13.86
C LYS A 533 -25.77 29.49 14.78
N ALA A 534 -24.58 29.39 15.37
CA ALA A 534 -24.04 30.46 16.21
C ALA A 534 -23.76 31.75 15.41
N ALA A 535 -23.32 31.63 14.16
CA ALA A 535 -23.12 32.77 13.27
C ALA A 535 -24.45 33.41 12.83
N GLU A 536 -25.47 32.60 12.57
CA GLU A 536 -26.83 33.08 12.27
C GLU A 536 -27.44 33.83 13.46
N LEU A 537 -27.32 33.29 14.67
CA LEU A 537 -27.77 33.96 15.90
C LEU A 537 -27.02 35.27 16.18
N ALA A 538 -25.73 35.32 15.86
CA ALA A 538 -24.94 36.54 16.00
C ALA A 538 -25.39 37.62 14.99
N ALA A 539 -25.70 37.23 13.75
CA ALA A 539 -26.22 38.14 12.75
C ALA A 539 -27.61 38.70 13.10
N GLU A 540 -28.51 37.87 13.66
CA GLU A 540 -29.82 38.34 14.14
C GLU A 540 -29.68 39.35 15.28
N ASN A 541 -28.75 39.14 16.22
CA ASN A 541 -28.52 40.09 17.31
C ASN A 541 -27.91 41.43 16.83
N ASP A 542 -27.03 41.38 15.82
CA ASP A 542 -26.46 42.61 15.22
C ASP A 542 -27.54 43.44 14.49
N GLU A 543 -28.51 42.79 13.83
CA GLU A 543 -29.65 43.48 13.19
C GLU A 543 -30.62 44.11 14.22
N GLU A 544 -30.85 43.46 15.38
CA GLU A 544 -31.65 44.03 16.47
C GLU A 544 -30.98 45.26 17.12
N GLU A 545 -29.66 45.27 17.29
CA GLU A 545 -28.93 46.43 17.81
C GLU A 545 -28.98 47.63 16.84
N GLU A 546 -28.90 47.39 15.52
CA GLU A 546 -28.99 48.45 14.51
C GLU A 546 -30.42 49.06 14.46
N HIS A 547 -31.45 48.24 14.60
CA HIS A 547 -32.85 48.71 14.68
C HIS A 547 -33.15 49.52 15.95
N HIS A 548 -32.50 49.20 17.07
CA HIS A 548 -32.63 49.96 18.32
C HIS A 548 -31.86 51.29 18.30
N ALA A 549 -30.74 51.38 17.57
CA ALA A 549 -29.99 52.63 17.40
C ALA A 549 -30.76 53.68 16.57
N ASP A 550 -31.51 53.25 15.55
CA ASP A 550 -32.28 54.16 14.68
C ASP A 550 -33.51 54.79 15.41
N LEU A 551 -34.14 54.04 16.31
CA LEU A 551 -35.24 54.56 17.15
C LEU A 551 -34.78 55.57 18.21
N GLY A 552 -33.50 55.54 18.61
CA GLY A 552 -32.92 56.49 19.57
C GLY A 552 -32.54 57.86 18.99
N ALA A 553 -32.50 58.00 17.66
CA ALA A 553 -32.12 59.25 16.98
C ALA A 553 -33.32 60.19 16.71
N HIS A 554 -34.55 59.76 17.01
CA HIS A 554 -35.79 60.53 16.81
C HIS A 554 -36.46 61.05 18.08
N THR A 555 -35.80 60.94 19.23
CA THR A 555 -36.12 61.67 20.48
C THR A 555 -35.09 62.75 20.73
#